data_AF-A0A517QGC4-F1
#
_entry.id   AF-A0A517QGC4-F1
#
_cell.length_a   1.000
_cell.length_b   1.000
_cell.length_c   1.000
_cell.angle_alpha   90.00
_cell.angle_beta   90.00
_cell.angle_gamma   90.00
#
_symmetry.space_group_name_H-M   'P 1'
#
loop_
_entity.id
_entity.type
_entity.pdbx_description
1 polymer ?
#
loop_
_entity_poly.entity_id
_entity_poly.type
_entity_poly.pdbx_seq_one_letter_code
_entity_poly.pdbx_strand_id
1 'polypeptide(L)'
;MTETEIQELETKTGCQLPAVYRELLLNYPQRLTDLATTLGIEELELLYHSRDSLARVNGEDPEYLRSIFPPHCFVIGENGNGDYYAIDTQSADGVVYMSGPHWGEYPEDAEGKPLPYDDSLQEYIEFVVHVYEEAIQFESELDDTTVYRPPGMLTEYFSIALSLLLMPILLLLMLCSLLLTGPFVLLMRLWDRIRPLKG
;
A
#
# COMPACT_ATOMS: atom_id res chain seq x y z
N MET A 1 -10.25 -4.35 15.46
CA MET A 1 -11.27 -3.47 14.83
C MET A 1 -12.62 -3.72 15.51
N THR A 2 -13.58 -2.81 15.39
CA THR A 2 -14.97 -2.96 15.86
C THR A 2 -15.93 -3.25 14.72
N GLU A 3 -17.10 -3.82 15.05
CA GLU A 3 -18.17 -4.12 14.08
C GLU A 3 -18.61 -2.87 13.30
N THR A 4 -18.71 -1.72 13.97
CA THR A 4 -19.04 -0.44 13.31
C THR A 4 -17.97 -0.02 12.30
N GLU A 5 -16.69 -0.15 12.64
CA GLU A 5 -15.59 0.19 11.73
C GLU A 5 -15.56 -0.74 10.50
N ILE A 6 -15.90 -2.02 10.68
CA ILE A 6 -16.04 -2.97 9.57
C ILE A 6 -17.18 -2.53 8.64
N GLN A 7 -18.35 -2.18 9.19
CA GLN A 7 -19.49 -1.73 8.39
C GLN A 7 -19.19 -0.43 7.63
N GLU A 8 -18.45 0.50 8.25
CA GLU A 8 -17.96 1.71 7.59
C GLU A 8 -17.01 1.39 6.42
N LEU A 9 -16.08 0.45 6.64
CA LEU A 9 -15.14 -0.02 5.61
C LEU A 9 -15.89 -0.65 4.43
N GLU A 10 -16.83 -1.56 4.69
CA GLU A 10 -17.65 -2.22 3.66
C GLU A 10 -18.50 -1.21 2.88
N THR A 11 -19.06 -0.22 3.57
CA THR A 11 -19.82 0.86 2.92
C THR A 11 -18.93 1.72 2.04
N LYS A 12 -17.72 2.07 2.51
CA LYS A 12 -16.78 2.93 1.79
C LYS A 12 -16.20 2.24 0.55
N THR A 13 -15.91 0.96 0.65
CA THR A 13 -15.32 0.16 -0.43
C THR A 13 -16.36 -0.46 -1.35
N GLY A 14 -17.62 -0.51 -0.92
CA GLY A 14 -18.70 -1.20 -1.65
C GLY A 14 -18.55 -2.71 -1.66
N CYS A 15 -17.66 -3.26 -0.83
CA CYS A 15 -17.33 -4.67 -0.75
C CYS A 15 -17.85 -5.25 0.57
N GLN A 16 -18.49 -6.42 0.53
CA GLN A 16 -18.86 -7.15 1.75
C GLN A 16 -17.72 -8.10 2.10
N LEU A 17 -17.22 -8.04 3.33
CA LEU A 17 -16.11 -8.90 3.75
C LEU A 17 -16.63 -10.31 4.06
N PRO A 18 -15.88 -11.36 3.70
CA PRO A 18 -16.28 -12.73 4.04
C PRO A 18 -16.27 -12.91 5.56
N ALA A 19 -17.19 -13.75 6.07
CA ALA A 19 -17.40 -13.92 7.52
C ALA A 19 -16.12 -14.29 8.27
N VAL A 20 -15.29 -15.15 7.67
CA VAL A 20 -14.00 -15.58 8.24
C VAL A 20 -13.03 -14.42 8.44
N TYR A 21 -12.99 -13.47 7.51
CA TYR A 21 -12.12 -12.29 7.61
C TYR A 21 -12.68 -11.27 8.61
N ARG A 22 -14.01 -11.12 8.67
CA ARG A 22 -14.64 -10.30 9.71
C ARG A 22 -14.33 -10.83 11.11
N GLU A 23 -14.40 -12.15 11.29
CA GLU A 23 -14.04 -12.79 12.55
C GLU A 23 -12.57 -12.52 12.93
N LEU A 24 -11.66 -12.59 11.96
CA LEU A 24 -10.25 -12.20 12.15
C LEU A 24 -10.11 -10.74 12.62
N LEU A 25 -10.77 -9.78 11.95
CA LEU A 25 -10.64 -8.36 12.28
C LEU A 25 -11.24 -8.00 13.65
N LEU A 26 -12.30 -8.70 14.06
CA LEU A 26 -12.94 -8.54 15.36
C LEU A 26 -12.11 -9.20 16.48
N ASN A 27 -11.46 -10.32 16.18
CA ASN A 27 -10.71 -11.13 17.14
C ASN A 27 -9.25 -11.28 16.68
N TYR A 28 -8.59 -10.15 16.43
CA TYR A 28 -7.25 -10.15 15.84
C TYR A 28 -6.26 -10.97 16.70
N PRO A 29 -5.56 -11.97 16.12
CA PRO A 29 -4.71 -12.88 16.87
C PRO A 29 -3.62 -12.17 17.67
N GLN A 30 -3.52 -12.48 18.97
CA GLN A 30 -2.50 -11.89 19.84
C GLN A 30 -1.07 -12.11 19.32
N ARG A 31 -0.81 -13.27 18.70
CA ARG A 31 0.49 -13.60 18.09
C ARG A 31 0.91 -12.57 17.03
N LEU A 32 -0.01 -12.11 16.19
CA LEU A 32 0.27 -11.08 15.18
C LEU A 32 0.53 -9.70 15.83
N THR A 33 -0.23 -9.37 16.88
CA THR A 33 -0.01 -8.15 17.68
C THR A 33 1.37 -8.14 18.34
N ASP A 34 1.79 -9.29 18.90
CA ASP A 34 3.10 -9.45 19.54
C ASP A 34 4.24 -9.33 18.53
N LEU A 35 4.07 -9.85 17.31
CA LEU A 35 5.03 -9.70 16.21
C LEU A 35 5.20 -8.23 15.81
N ALA A 36 4.09 -7.51 15.58
CA ALA A 36 4.14 -6.09 15.25
C ALA A 36 4.83 -5.28 16.36
N THR A 37 4.52 -5.60 17.63
CA THR A 37 5.15 -4.98 18.80
C THR A 37 6.66 -5.25 18.86
N THR A 38 7.08 -6.48 18.58
CA THR A 38 8.50 -6.88 18.59
C THR A 38 9.29 -6.14 17.52
N LEU A 39 8.70 -5.94 16.34
CA LEU A 39 9.29 -5.21 15.22
C LEU A 39 9.20 -3.68 15.38
N GLY A 40 8.46 -3.19 16.38
CA GLY A 40 8.26 -1.76 16.61
C GLY A 40 7.46 -1.08 15.51
N ILE A 41 6.57 -1.80 14.84
CA ILE A 41 5.69 -1.30 13.76
C ILE A 41 4.24 -1.31 14.21
N GLU A 42 3.43 -0.41 13.64
CA GLU A 42 2.01 -0.30 14.00
C GLU A 42 1.17 -1.45 13.44
N GLU A 43 1.57 -1.97 12.27
CA GLU A 43 0.81 -2.97 11.52
C GLU A 43 1.75 -3.82 10.66
N LEU A 44 1.40 -5.10 10.51
CA LEU A 44 2.09 -6.01 9.59
C LEU A 44 1.59 -5.75 8.17
N GLU A 45 2.45 -5.31 7.25
CA GLU A 45 2.03 -4.98 5.88
C GLU A 45 1.48 -6.18 5.10
N LEU A 46 1.98 -7.39 5.36
CA LEU A 46 1.44 -8.60 4.74
C LEU A 46 0.00 -8.90 5.21
N LEU A 47 -0.46 -8.32 6.32
CA LEU A 47 -1.82 -8.52 6.81
C LEU A 47 -2.32 -7.28 7.54
N TYR A 48 -3.00 -6.42 6.79
CA TYR A 48 -3.70 -5.27 7.32
C TYR A 48 -4.88 -5.71 8.21
N HIS A 49 -5.02 -5.01 9.32
CA HIS A 49 -6.04 -5.16 10.35
C HIS A 49 -6.66 -3.81 10.78
N SER A 50 -6.09 -2.68 10.33
CA SER A 50 -6.57 -1.34 10.59
C SER A 50 -7.56 -0.88 9.52
N ARG A 51 -8.58 -0.13 9.93
CA ARG A 51 -9.61 0.39 9.02
C ARG A 51 -8.99 1.31 7.97
N ASP A 52 -8.02 2.11 8.39
CA ASP A 52 -7.43 3.15 7.54
C ASP A 52 -6.53 2.53 6.46
N SER A 53 -5.69 1.52 6.78
CA SER A 53 -4.90 0.80 5.77
C SER A 53 -5.77 0.05 4.77
N LEU A 54 -6.79 -0.68 5.25
CA LEU A 54 -7.73 -1.40 4.38
C LEU A 54 -8.52 -0.46 3.47
N ALA A 55 -8.99 0.67 4.01
CA ALA A 55 -9.72 1.66 3.23
C ALA A 55 -8.84 2.43 2.25
N ARG A 56 -7.56 2.60 2.59
CA ARG A 56 -6.55 3.23 1.74
C ARG A 56 -6.26 2.33 0.54
N VAL A 57 -5.81 1.10 0.78
CA VAL A 57 -5.40 0.19 -0.29
C VAL A 57 -6.56 -0.14 -1.23
N ASN A 58 -7.77 -0.40 -0.71
CA ASN A 58 -8.93 -0.69 -1.54
C ASN A 58 -9.64 0.56 -2.12
N GLY A 59 -9.15 1.76 -1.81
CA GLY A 59 -9.79 3.03 -2.21
C GLY A 59 -8.93 3.94 -3.10
N GLU A 60 -7.61 3.87 -3.03
CA GLU A 60 -6.70 4.82 -3.71
C GLU A 60 -6.47 4.51 -5.19
N ASP A 61 -6.33 3.23 -5.58
CA ASP A 61 -6.10 2.84 -6.98
C ASP A 61 -7.01 1.67 -7.41
N PRO A 62 -8.32 1.93 -7.57
CA PRO A 62 -9.26 0.90 -7.97
C PRO A 62 -9.05 0.42 -9.41
N GLU A 63 -8.37 1.18 -10.27
CA GLU A 63 -8.13 0.77 -11.66
C GLU A 63 -7.00 -0.26 -11.74
N TYR A 64 -5.87 0.00 -11.08
CA TYR A 64 -4.76 -0.95 -11.01
C TYR A 64 -5.20 -2.24 -10.33
N LEU A 65 -5.85 -2.16 -9.16
CA LEU A 65 -6.28 -3.36 -8.43
C LEU A 65 -7.28 -4.21 -9.22
N ARG A 66 -8.20 -3.59 -9.98
CA ARG A 66 -9.12 -4.32 -10.88
C ARG A 66 -8.42 -4.92 -12.10
N SER A 67 -7.21 -4.48 -12.43
CA SER A 67 -6.43 -5.05 -13.52
C SER A 67 -5.67 -6.32 -13.10
N ILE A 68 -5.32 -6.43 -11.82
CA ILE A 68 -4.56 -7.56 -11.27
C ILE A 68 -5.42 -8.54 -10.46
N PHE A 69 -6.58 -8.11 -9.96
CA PHE A 69 -7.51 -8.97 -9.24
C PHE A 69 -8.91 -8.97 -9.85
N PRO A 70 -9.62 -10.12 -9.75
CA PRO A 70 -11.04 -10.18 -10.01
C PRO A 70 -11.86 -9.21 -9.13
N PRO A 71 -13.04 -8.76 -9.59
CA PRO A 71 -13.88 -7.82 -8.82
C PRO A 71 -14.40 -8.34 -7.46
N HIS A 72 -14.29 -9.65 -7.20
CA HIS A 72 -14.71 -10.27 -5.94
C HIS A 72 -13.56 -10.37 -4.93
N CYS A 73 -12.38 -9.86 -5.25
CA CYS A 73 -11.24 -9.84 -4.34
C CYS A 73 -11.18 -8.52 -3.57
N PHE A 74 -10.75 -8.62 -2.32
CA PHE A 74 -10.52 -7.48 -1.43
C PHE A 74 -9.08 -7.53 -0.92
N VAL A 75 -8.31 -6.47 -1.10
CA VAL A 75 -6.88 -6.47 -0.72
C VAL A 75 -6.73 -6.42 0.79
N ILE A 76 -5.92 -7.33 1.33
CA ILE A 76 -5.69 -7.52 2.77
C ILE A 76 -4.22 -7.33 3.18
N GLY A 77 -3.29 -7.15 2.25
CA GLY A 77 -1.88 -6.92 2.55
C GLY A 77 -1.03 -6.65 1.31
N GLU A 78 0.22 -6.26 1.52
CA GLU A 78 1.24 -6.09 0.49
C GLU A 78 2.63 -6.46 1.05
N ASN A 79 3.57 -6.82 0.16
CA ASN A 79 4.95 -7.15 0.56
C ASN A 79 5.95 -5.99 0.43
N GLY A 80 5.47 -4.76 0.16
CA GLY A 80 6.31 -3.58 -0.05
C GLY A 80 7.12 -3.56 -1.36
N ASN A 81 7.05 -4.62 -2.18
CA ASN A 81 7.73 -4.74 -3.48
C ASN A 81 6.76 -4.73 -4.67
N GLY A 82 5.50 -4.36 -4.42
CA GLY A 82 4.44 -4.27 -5.42
C GLY A 82 3.54 -5.49 -5.51
N ASP A 83 3.80 -6.55 -4.74
CA ASP A 83 2.86 -7.68 -4.64
C ASP A 83 1.81 -7.40 -3.58
N TYR A 84 0.58 -7.66 -3.97
CA TYR A 84 -0.62 -7.52 -3.16
C TYR A 84 -1.20 -8.88 -2.87
N TYR A 85 -1.86 -8.99 -1.71
CA TYR A 85 -2.59 -10.17 -1.29
C TYR A 85 -4.05 -9.80 -1.11
N ALA A 86 -4.95 -10.57 -1.72
CA ALA A 86 -6.37 -10.27 -1.72
C ALA A 86 -7.21 -11.50 -1.35
N ILE A 87 -8.16 -11.32 -0.45
CA ILE A 87 -9.11 -12.36 -0.06
C ILE A 87 -10.29 -12.40 -1.03
N ASP A 88 -10.72 -13.60 -1.39
CA ASP A 88 -11.97 -13.83 -2.11
C ASP A 88 -13.17 -13.60 -1.19
N THR A 89 -13.96 -12.58 -1.51
CA THR A 89 -15.17 -12.21 -0.75
C THR A 89 -16.33 -13.19 -0.94
N GLN A 90 -16.25 -14.06 -1.95
CA GLN A 90 -17.24 -15.10 -2.22
C GLN A 90 -16.84 -16.45 -1.60
N SER A 91 -15.61 -16.59 -1.12
CA SER A 91 -15.13 -17.81 -0.48
C SER A 91 -15.53 -17.86 1.00
N ALA A 92 -16.04 -19.02 1.43
CA ALA A 92 -16.35 -19.26 2.84
C ALA A 92 -15.08 -19.44 3.69
N ASP A 93 -14.05 -20.04 3.11
CA ASP A 93 -12.78 -20.37 3.79
C ASP A 93 -11.75 -19.23 3.68
N GLY A 94 -12.08 -18.17 2.94
CA GLY A 94 -11.24 -16.98 2.81
C GLY A 94 -9.99 -17.23 1.97
N VAL A 95 -10.16 -17.91 0.84
CA VAL A 95 -9.12 -18.11 -0.19
C VAL A 95 -8.39 -16.80 -0.48
N VAL A 96 -7.05 -16.85 -0.53
CA VAL A 96 -6.19 -15.68 -0.75
C VAL A 96 -5.49 -15.81 -2.10
N TYR A 97 -5.51 -14.73 -2.88
CA TYR A 97 -4.77 -14.58 -4.14
C TYR A 97 -3.59 -13.64 -3.95
N MET A 98 -2.51 -13.88 -4.70
CA MET A 98 -1.35 -12.99 -4.79
C MET A 98 -1.25 -12.46 -6.22
N SER A 99 -1.06 -11.16 -6.40
CA SER A 99 -0.84 -10.55 -7.71
C SER A 99 -0.12 -9.21 -7.62
N GLY A 100 0.48 -8.77 -8.72
CA GLY A 100 1.26 -7.53 -8.79
C GLY A 100 1.91 -7.33 -10.16
N PRO A 101 3.00 -6.57 -10.26
CA PRO A 101 3.63 -6.21 -11.54
C PRO A 101 4.56 -7.28 -12.11
N HIS A 102 4.85 -8.36 -11.39
CA HIS A 102 5.86 -9.37 -11.75
C HIS A 102 5.25 -10.52 -12.55
N TRP A 103 5.05 -10.28 -13.85
CA TRP A 103 4.43 -11.24 -14.77
C TRP A 103 5.10 -12.62 -14.74
N GLY A 104 4.31 -13.67 -14.51
CA GLY A 104 4.76 -15.06 -14.46
C GLY A 104 5.26 -15.55 -13.10
N GLU A 105 5.21 -14.71 -12.06
CA GLU A 105 5.56 -15.09 -10.67
C GLU A 105 4.33 -15.49 -9.84
N TYR A 106 3.11 -15.24 -10.34
CA TYR A 106 1.87 -15.51 -9.64
C TYR A 106 1.29 -16.89 -9.99
N PRO A 107 0.61 -17.57 -9.05
CA PRO A 107 -0.05 -18.84 -9.33
C PRO A 107 -1.12 -18.68 -10.42
N GLU A 108 -0.97 -19.41 -11.52
CA GLU A 108 -1.90 -19.40 -12.64
C GLU A 108 -2.14 -20.82 -13.19
N ASP A 109 -3.34 -21.08 -13.71
CA ASP A 109 -3.65 -22.31 -14.42
C ASP A 109 -3.01 -22.33 -15.84
N ALA A 110 -3.18 -23.46 -16.55
CA ALA A 110 -2.62 -23.60 -17.90
C ALA A 110 -3.21 -22.60 -18.92
N GLU A 111 -4.34 -21.99 -18.58
CA GLU A 111 -5.04 -20.99 -19.37
C GLU A 111 -4.68 -19.54 -18.95
N GLY A 112 -3.80 -19.36 -17.97
CA GLY A 112 -3.37 -18.06 -17.45
C GLY A 112 -4.41 -17.41 -16.54
N LYS A 113 -5.30 -18.19 -15.91
CA LYS A 113 -6.22 -17.65 -14.91
C LYS A 113 -5.57 -17.72 -13.53
N PRO A 114 -5.80 -16.70 -12.67
CA PRO A 114 -5.29 -16.71 -11.30
C PRO A 114 -5.73 -17.95 -10.54
N LEU A 115 -4.79 -18.60 -9.88
CA LEU A 115 -5.02 -19.64 -8.89
C LEU A 115 -4.85 -19.08 -7.48
N PRO A 116 -5.50 -19.69 -6.48
CA PRO A 116 -5.22 -19.39 -5.08
C PRO A 116 -3.73 -19.44 -4.76
N TYR A 117 -3.27 -18.45 -3.99
CA TYR A 117 -1.98 -18.50 -3.32
C TYR A 117 -2.07 -19.38 -2.06
N ASP A 118 -3.12 -19.18 -1.26
CA ASP A 118 -3.50 -20.06 -0.14
C ASP A 118 -4.98 -20.43 -0.26
N ASP A 119 -5.30 -21.68 0.08
CA ASP A 119 -6.67 -22.23 -0.03
C ASP A 119 -7.57 -21.75 1.13
N SER A 120 -6.99 -21.17 2.18
CA SER A 120 -7.71 -20.61 3.32
C SER A 120 -7.02 -19.41 3.96
N LEU A 121 -7.80 -18.57 4.63
CA LEU A 121 -7.27 -17.44 5.39
C LEU A 121 -6.38 -17.90 6.55
N GLN A 122 -6.66 -19.08 7.12
CA GLN A 122 -5.87 -19.63 8.21
C GLN A 122 -4.45 -20.00 7.76
N GLU A 123 -4.31 -20.65 6.61
CA GLU A 123 -3.01 -20.98 6.03
C GLU A 123 -2.20 -19.71 5.73
N TYR A 124 -2.86 -18.70 5.14
CA TYR A 124 -2.25 -17.40 4.90
C TYR A 124 -1.74 -16.73 6.18
N ILE A 125 -2.51 -16.78 7.28
CA ILE A 125 -2.07 -16.23 8.56
C ILE A 125 -0.83 -16.95 9.09
N GLU A 126 -0.77 -18.29 9.03
CA GLU A 126 0.41 -19.03 9.46
C GLU A 126 1.62 -18.72 8.56
N PHE A 127 1.43 -18.52 7.26
CA PHE A 127 2.46 -18.02 6.36
C PHE A 127 2.96 -16.63 6.80
N VAL A 128 2.07 -15.67 7.03
CA VAL A 128 2.44 -14.31 7.48
C VAL A 128 3.24 -14.37 8.77
N VAL A 129 2.78 -15.16 9.73
CA VAL A 129 3.47 -15.34 11.00
C VAL A 129 4.86 -15.92 10.78
N HIS A 130 4.98 -16.98 9.98
CA HIS A 130 6.25 -17.63 9.68
C HIS A 130 7.26 -16.64 9.09
N VAL A 131 6.84 -15.82 8.11
CA VAL A 131 7.69 -14.81 7.47
C VAL A 131 8.23 -13.80 8.48
N TYR A 132 7.38 -13.29 9.38
CA TYR A 132 7.83 -12.31 10.38
C TYR A 132 8.67 -12.95 11.49
N GLU A 133 8.36 -14.17 11.92
CA GLU A 133 9.18 -14.88 12.90
C GLU A 133 10.58 -15.18 12.35
N GLU A 134 10.68 -15.61 11.09
CA GLU A 134 11.96 -15.83 10.42
C GLU A 134 12.76 -14.53 10.27
N ALA A 135 12.10 -13.42 9.90
CA ALA A 135 12.73 -12.11 9.82
C ALA A 135 13.34 -11.67 11.17
N ILE A 136 12.58 -11.81 12.26
CA ILE A 136 13.04 -11.49 13.63
C ILE A 136 14.22 -12.39 14.02
N GLN A 137 14.12 -13.69 13.76
CA GLN A 137 15.20 -14.63 14.06
C GLN A 137 16.47 -14.27 13.29
N PHE A 138 16.36 -14.00 11.99
CA PHE A 138 17.48 -13.61 11.15
C PHE A 138 18.15 -12.32 11.65
N GLU A 139 17.38 -11.30 12.04
CA GLU A 139 17.91 -10.09 12.68
C GLU A 139 18.65 -10.39 13.99
N SER A 140 18.15 -11.32 14.80
CA SER A 140 18.78 -11.69 16.07
C SER A 140 20.11 -12.45 15.90
N GLU A 141 20.29 -13.12 14.75
CA GLU A 141 21.50 -13.89 14.41
C GLU A 141 22.58 -13.03 13.72
N LEU A 142 22.21 -11.84 13.22
CA LEU A 142 23.14 -10.90 12.57
C LEU A 142 23.87 -10.05 13.61
N ASP A 143 25.18 -10.29 13.75
CA ASP A 143 26.13 -9.47 14.52
C ASP A 143 26.26 -8.07 13.90
N ASP A 144 25.45 -7.13 14.41
CA ASP A 144 25.57 -5.66 14.44
C ASP A 144 26.00 -4.88 13.18
N THR A 145 25.90 -5.44 11.96
CA THR A 145 26.34 -4.72 10.74
C THR A 145 25.38 -4.69 9.57
N THR A 146 24.36 -5.55 9.53
CA THR A 146 23.29 -5.47 8.52
C THR A 146 21.94 -5.76 9.17
N VAL A 147 21.22 -4.70 9.52
CA VAL A 147 19.82 -4.79 9.96
C VAL A 147 18.99 -5.16 8.74
N TYR A 148 18.58 -6.43 8.62
CA TYR A 148 17.45 -6.78 7.75
C TYR A 148 16.26 -5.94 8.22
N ARG A 149 15.44 -5.44 7.28
CA ARG A 149 14.28 -4.63 7.63
C ARG A 149 13.07 -5.27 6.98
N PRO A 150 12.00 -5.54 7.75
CA PRO A 150 10.80 -6.14 7.21
C PRO A 150 10.19 -5.25 6.11
N PRO A 151 9.42 -5.85 5.20
CA PRO A 151 8.67 -5.11 4.19
C PRO A 151 7.83 -4.00 4.87
N GLY A 152 7.96 -2.78 4.34
CA GLY A 152 7.23 -1.60 4.82
C GLY A 152 8.00 -0.50 5.53
N MET A 153 9.10 -0.84 6.18
CA MET A 153 9.98 0.19 6.74
C MET A 153 10.65 1.00 5.63
N LEU A 154 10.89 0.39 4.46
CA LEU A 154 11.57 1.05 3.34
C LEU A 154 10.76 2.19 2.73
N THR A 155 9.43 2.07 2.66
CA THR A 155 8.53 3.08 2.07
C THR A 155 8.50 4.37 2.89
N GLU A 156 8.49 4.29 4.21
CA GLU A 156 8.52 5.47 5.09
C GLU A 156 9.85 6.24 4.98
N TYR A 157 10.99 5.54 5.08
CA TYR A 157 12.29 6.20 4.95
C TYR A 157 12.56 6.71 3.53
N PHE A 158 12.09 6.00 2.50
CA PHE A 158 12.19 6.47 1.11
C PHE A 158 11.34 7.73 0.91
N SER A 159 10.13 7.77 1.45
CA SER A 159 9.25 8.95 1.42
C SER A 159 9.87 10.16 2.12
N ILE A 160 10.44 9.96 3.31
CA ILE A 160 11.15 11.02 4.05
C ILE A 160 12.38 11.49 3.29
N ALA A 161 13.21 10.57 2.78
CA ALA A 161 14.40 10.89 2.01
C ALA A 161 14.07 11.63 0.71
N LEU A 162 13.06 11.18 -0.02
CA LEU A 162 12.58 11.82 -1.24
C LEU A 162 12.02 13.22 -0.96
N SER A 163 11.27 13.38 0.13
CA SER A 163 10.72 14.68 0.57
C SER A 163 11.83 15.67 0.92
N LEU A 164 12.88 15.22 1.63
CA LEU A 164 14.05 16.03 1.95
C LEU A 164 14.84 16.42 0.69
N LEU A 165 14.88 15.54 -0.31
CA LEU A 165 15.60 15.77 -1.56
C LEU A 165 14.85 16.70 -2.52
N LEU A 166 13.51 16.68 -2.50
CA LEU A 166 12.65 17.52 -3.33
C LEU A 166 12.43 18.93 -2.76
N MET A 167 12.53 19.11 -1.45
CA MET A 167 12.37 20.41 -0.77
C MET A 167 13.26 21.53 -1.36
N PRO A 168 14.57 21.31 -1.58
CA PRO A 168 15.46 22.30 -2.21
C PRO A 168 15.05 22.65 -3.65
N ILE A 169 14.53 21.68 -4.41
CA ILE A 169 14.09 21.87 -5.80
C ILE A 169 12.83 22.74 -5.83
N LEU A 170 11.87 22.48 -4.95
CA LEU A 170 10.67 23.31 -4.79
C LEU A 170 11.01 24.75 -4.38
N LEU A 171 11.93 24.93 -3.45
CA LEU A 171 12.43 26.25 -3.05
C LEU A 171 13.09 26.99 -4.21
N LEU A 172 13.92 26.31 -5.00
CA LEU A 172 14.56 26.88 -6.19
C LEU A 172 13.52 27.31 -7.23
N LEU A 173 12.51 26.48 -7.50
CA LEU A 173 11.42 26.79 -8.43
C LEU A 173 10.60 28.00 -7.98
N MET A 174 10.31 28.11 -6.68
CA MET A 174 9.68 29.30 -6.11
C MET A 174 10.55 30.55 -6.24
N LEU A 175 11.86 30.43 -6.03
CA LEU A 175 12.77 31.56 -6.16
C LEU A 175 12.88 32.02 -7.62
N CYS A 176 12.96 31.08 -8.56
CA CYS A 176 12.91 31.35 -9.98
C CYS A 176 11.60 32.02 -10.40
N SER A 177 10.45 31.56 -9.89
CA SER A 177 9.17 32.20 -10.23
C SER A 177 9.10 33.63 -9.71
N LEU A 178 9.55 33.89 -8.48
CA LEU A 178 9.68 35.25 -7.93
C LEU A 178 10.60 36.13 -8.76
N LEU A 179 11.78 35.63 -9.15
CA LEU A 179 12.73 36.38 -9.95
C LEU A 179 12.24 36.66 -11.38
N LEU A 180 11.44 35.76 -11.96
CA LEU A 180 10.92 35.89 -13.32
C LEU A 180 9.65 36.76 -13.41
N THR A 181 8.87 36.86 -12.33
CA THR A 181 7.62 37.66 -12.34
C THR A 181 7.86 39.15 -12.63
N GLY A 182 8.88 39.75 -12.03
CA GLY A 182 9.23 41.17 -12.26
C GLY A 182 9.59 41.48 -13.71
N PRO A 183 10.60 40.80 -14.30
CA PRO A 183 10.96 40.93 -15.71
C PRO A 183 9.79 40.65 -16.66
N PHE A 184 8.98 39.64 -16.37
CA PHE A 184 7.83 39.28 -17.20
C PHE A 184 6.77 40.37 -17.21
N VAL A 185 6.44 40.97 -16.06
CA VAL A 185 5.51 42.10 -15.96
C VAL A 185 6.05 43.33 -16.70
N LEU A 186 7.35 43.60 -16.63
CA LEU A 186 7.98 44.69 -17.36
C LEU A 186 7.92 44.48 -18.88
N LEU A 187 8.20 43.26 -19.34
CA LEU A 187 8.06 42.86 -20.75
C LEU A 187 6.63 43.02 -21.25
N MET A 188 5.63 42.57 -20.47
CA MET A 188 4.21 42.75 -20.81
C MET A 188 3.84 44.24 -20.92
N ARG A 189 4.29 45.08 -19.98
CA ARG A 189 4.06 46.54 -20.04
C ARG A 189 4.74 47.22 -21.22
N LEU A 190 5.94 46.77 -21.60
CA LEU A 190 6.65 47.26 -22.78
C LEU A 190 5.92 46.84 -24.06
N TRP A 191 5.49 45.58 -24.10
CA TRP A 191 4.71 45.03 -25.21
C TRP A 191 3.41 45.81 -25.42
N ASP A 192 2.66 46.09 -24.35
CA ASP A 192 1.42 46.88 -24.43
C ASP A 192 1.66 48.31 -24.94
N ARG A 193 2.83 48.90 -24.67
CA ARG A 193 3.20 50.23 -25.18
C ARG A 193 3.62 50.24 -26.65
N ILE A 194 4.22 49.15 -27.11
CA ILE A 194 4.72 49.02 -28.49
C ILE A 194 3.66 48.43 -29.41
N ARG A 195 2.62 47.78 -28.85
CA ARG A 195 1.54 47.19 -29.61
C ARG A 195 0.85 48.28 -30.45
N PRO A 196 0.86 48.19 -31.78
CA PRO A 196 0.15 49.14 -32.60
C PRO A 196 -1.34 49.05 -32.27
N LEU A 197 -1.97 50.21 -32.01
CA LEU A 197 -3.42 50.33 -31.94
C LEU A 197 -3.97 49.76 -33.25
N LYS A 198 -4.71 48.64 -33.16
CA LYS A 198 -5.54 48.18 -34.27
C LYS A 198 -6.63 49.24 -34.48
N GLY A 199 -6.37 50.17 -35.39
CA GLY A 199 -7.38 50.94 -36.11
C GLY A 199 -7.91 50.14 -37.28
#